data_AF-A0AAQ4EP06-F1
#
_entry.id   AF-A0AAQ4EP06-F1
#
_cell.length_a   1.000
_cell.length_b   1.000
_cell.length_c   1.000
_cell.angle_alpha   90.00
_cell.angle_beta   90.00
_cell.angle_gamma   90.00
#
_symmetry.space_group_name_H-M   'P 1'
#
loop_
_entity.id
_entity.type
_entity.pdbx_description
1 polymer ?
#
loop_
_entity_poly.entity_id
_entity_poly.type
_entity_poly.pdbx_seq_one_letter_code
_entity_poly.pdbx_strand_id
1 'polypeptide(L)'
;MTQIGPALTIIHIRGSATNYMVVQAVMPEGPFNIKVVHRVHFQPRMSWFLKKLYVIGLRNMVDRDGIVWNSKVLHKKPALAKEEQPIAAFRKWYSQFYSASSPTWQEIREQSLEW
;
A
#
# COMPACT_ATOMS: atom_id res chain seq x y z
N MET A 1 0.03 12.48 -1.25
CA MET A 1 0.14 11.13 -0.66
C MET A 1 1.23 11.19 0.39
N THR A 2 0.97 10.67 1.58
CA THR A 2 1.93 10.67 2.69
C THR A 2 2.14 9.24 3.14
N GLN A 3 3.39 8.78 3.08
CA GLN A 3 3.79 7.47 3.57
C GLN A 3 4.26 7.61 5.02
N ILE A 4 3.65 6.84 5.92
CA ILE A 4 3.95 6.82 7.35
C ILE A 4 4.53 5.44 7.66
N GLY A 5 5.85 5.40 7.83
CA GLY A 5 6.57 4.14 8.06
C GLY A 5 6.48 3.16 6.87
N PRO A 6 6.70 1.85 7.11
CA PRO A 6 6.85 0.86 6.05
C PRO A 6 5.51 0.38 5.45
N ALA A 7 4.38 0.63 6.11
CA ALA A 7 3.14 -0.09 5.85
C ALA A 7 1.88 0.80 5.72
N LEU A 8 1.91 2.05 6.18
CA LEU A 8 0.75 2.91 6.22
C LEU A 8 0.88 4.07 5.23
N THR A 9 -0.14 4.26 4.40
CA THR A 9 -0.21 5.36 3.43
C THR A 9 -1.52 6.11 3.61
N ILE A 10 -1.44 7.44 3.66
CA ILE A 10 -2.62 8.32 3.62
C ILE A 10 -2.63 9.06 2.28
N ILE A 11 -3.68 8.83 1.51
CA ILE A 11 -3.90 9.45 0.21
C ILE A 11 -5.05 10.45 0.35
N HIS A 12 -4.72 11.73 0.27
CA HIS A 12 -5.70 12.80 0.21
C HIS A 12 -6.01 13.09 -1.25
N ILE A 13 -7.26 12.92 -1.64
CA ILE A 13 -7.74 13.19 -2.99
C ILE A 13 -8.57 14.45 -2.91
N ARG A 14 -8.05 15.52 -3.52
CA ARG A 14 -8.71 16.81 -3.63
C ARG A 14 -9.04 17.06 -5.09
N GLY A 15 -10.32 17.01 -5.42
CA GLY A 15 -10.84 17.35 -6.74
C GLY A 15 -11.75 18.56 -6.68
N SER A 16 -12.05 19.14 -7.84
CA SER A 16 -12.98 20.27 -7.96
C SER A 16 -14.39 19.97 -7.43
N ALA A 17 -14.83 18.71 -7.53
CA ALA A 17 -16.17 18.28 -7.11
C ALA A 17 -16.19 17.40 -5.85
N THR A 18 -15.08 16.76 -5.48
CA THR A 18 -15.05 15.77 -4.39
C THR A 18 -13.73 15.79 -3.64
N ASN A 19 -13.82 15.82 -2.31
CA ASN A 19 -12.69 15.59 -1.42
C ASN A 19 -12.92 14.30 -0.63
N TYR A 20 -11.94 13.41 -0.67
CA TYR A 20 -11.95 12.20 0.15
C TYR A 20 -10.54 11.76 0.50
N MET A 21 -10.44 10.92 1.53
CA MET A 21 -9.19 10.39 2.03
C MET A 21 -9.23 8.86 1.97
N VAL A 22 -8.14 8.25 1.54
CA VAL A 22 -7.93 6.80 1.59
C VAL A 22 -6.79 6.53 2.56
N VAL A 23 -7.04 5.71 3.57
CA VAL A 23 -6.02 5.15 4.44
C VAL A 23 -5.75 3.74 3.95
N GLN A 24 -4.54 3.48 3.49
CA GLN A 24 -4.09 2.18 3.01
C GLN A 24 -3.09 1.60 4.00
N ALA A 25 -3.33 0.38 4.45
CA ALA A 25 -2.40 -0.40 5.26
C ALA A 25 -1.98 -1.67 4.51
N VAL A 26 -0.68 -1.97 4.53
CA VAL A 26 -0.08 -3.15 3.88
C VAL A 26 0.65 -3.96 4.94
N MET A 27 0.18 -5.16 5.23
CA MET A 27 0.68 -6.00 6.33
C MET A 27 1.12 -7.36 5.81
N PRO A 28 2.27 -7.89 6.27
CA PRO A 28 2.70 -9.24 5.93
C PRO A 28 1.91 -10.28 6.74
N GLU A 29 1.13 -11.12 6.07
CA GLU A 29 0.47 -12.29 6.71
C GLU A 29 1.31 -13.57 6.57
N GLY A 30 2.36 -13.55 5.74
CA GLY A 30 3.30 -14.65 5.58
C GLY A 30 4.30 -14.39 4.44
N PRO A 31 5.21 -15.35 4.19
CA PRO A 31 6.08 -15.30 3.02
C PRO A 31 5.25 -15.20 1.74
N PHE A 32 5.44 -14.12 0.97
CA PHE A 32 4.68 -13.81 -0.24
C PHE A 32 3.16 -13.65 -0.07
N ASN A 33 2.66 -13.59 1.18
CA ASN A 33 1.26 -13.30 1.46
C ASN A 33 1.14 -11.95 2.16
N ILE A 34 0.50 -11.00 1.48
CA ILE A 34 0.38 -9.62 1.93
C ILE A 34 -1.10 -9.26 1.95
N LYS A 35 -1.55 -8.76 3.09
CA LYS A 35 -2.87 -8.18 3.23
C LYS A 35 -2.81 -6.68 3.01
N VAL A 36 -3.63 -6.20 2.09
CA VAL A 36 -3.82 -4.78 1.82
C VAL A 36 -5.22 -4.37 2.23
N VAL A 37 -5.33 -3.37 3.09
CA VAL A 37 -6.60 -2.83 3.57
C VAL A 37 -6.72 -1.36 3.17
N HIS A 38 -7.79 -1.02 2.46
CA HIS A 38 -8.14 0.35 2.13
C HIS A 38 -9.37 0.78 2.93
N ARG A 39 -9.23 1.87 3.69
CA ARG A 39 -10.35 2.54 4.37
C ARG A 39 -10.58 3.90 3.73
N VAL A 40 -11.76 4.07 3.15
CA VAL A 40 -12.12 5.30 2.43
C VAL A 40 -13.02 6.17 3.29
N HIS A 41 -12.59 7.41 3.52
CA HIS A 41 -13.31 8.44 4.25
C HIS A 41 -13.75 9.53 3.29
N PHE A 42 -15.05 9.54 3.01
CA PHE A 42 -15.66 10.53 2.13
C PHE A 42 -16.16 11.75 2.92
N GLN A 43 -16.23 12.91 2.26
CA GLN A 43 -16.91 14.07 2.81
C GLN A 43 -18.39 13.73 3.16
N PRO A 44 -18.92 14.22 4.30
CA PRO A 44 -20.26 13.84 4.76
C PRO A 44 -21.38 14.03 3.72
N ARG A 45 -21.35 15.16 3.02
CA ARG A 45 -22.38 15.59 2.05
C ARG A 45 -22.32 14.90 0.68
N MET A 46 -21.39 13.98 0.45
CA MET A 46 -21.32 13.30 -0.85
C MET A 46 -22.44 12.27 -1.01
N SER A 47 -23.06 12.23 -2.19
CA SER A 47 -24.13 11.28 -2.48
C SER A 47 -23.64 9.83 -2.37
N TRP A 48 -24.51 8.93 -1.94
CA TRP A 48 -24.18 7.52 -1.80
C TRP A 48 -23.77 6.88 -3.13
N PHE A 49 -24.43 7.29 -4.23
CA PHE A 49 -24.10 6.79 -5.57
C PHE A 49 -22.64 7.11 -5.96
N LEU A 50 -22.20 8.35 -5.73
CA LEU A 50 -20.82 8.74 -5.99
C LEU A 50 -19.86 7.96 -5.08
N LYS A 51 -20.16 7.84 -3.78
CA LYS A 51 -19.35 7.03 -2.84
C LYS A 51 -19.14 5.61 -3.37
N LYS A 52 -20.23 4.95 -3.77
CA LYS A 52 -20.18 3.60 -4.34
C LYS A 52 -19.36 3.53 -5.62
N LEU A 53 -19.52 4.49 -6.53
CA LEU A 53 -18.75 4.56 -7.77
C LEU A 53 -17.25 4.65 -7.50
N TYR A 54 -16.82 5.53 -6.59
CA TYR A 54 -15.41 5.65 -6.22
C TYR A 54 -14.85 4.38 -5.56
N VAL A 55 -15.60 3.73 -4.67
CA VAL A 55 -15.16 2.48 -4.05
C VAL A 55 -15.01 1.36 -5.09
N ILE A 56 -15.97 1.23 -6.03
CA ILE A 56 -15.88 0.24 -7.12
C ILE A 56 -14.68 0.54 -8.01
N GLY A 57 -14.46 1.81 -8.36
CA GLY A 57 -13.29 2.23 -9.14
C GLY A 57 -11.97 1.88 -8.45
N LEU A 58 -11.84 2.22 -7.16
CA LEU A 58 -10.67 1.89 -6.36
C LEU A 58 -10.43 0.38 -6.31
N ARG A 59 -11.48 -0.41 -6.05
CA ARG A 59 -11.40 -1.87 -6.05
C ARG A 59 -10.87 -2.39 -7.39
N ASN A 60 -11.46 -1.95 -8.50
CA ASN A 60 -11.06 -2.43 -9.82
C ASN A 60 -9.60 -2.07 -10.14
N MET A 61 -9.10 -0.92 -9.68
CA MET A 61 -7.68 -0.55 -9.85
C MET A 61 -6.77 -1.49 -9.03
N VAL A 62 -7.11 -1.73 -7.76
CA VAL A 62 -6.34 -2.62 -6.87
C VAL A 62 -6.35 -4.06 -7.38
N ASP A 63 -7.50 -4.55 -7.85
CA ASP A 63 -7.62 -5.90 -8.40
C ASP A 63 -6.71 -6.08 -9.63
N ARG A 64 -6.61 -5.06 -10.50
CA ARG A 64 -5.72 -5.07 -11.67
C ARG A 64 -4.25 -5.07 -11.28
N ASP A 65 -3.86 -4.24 -10.31
CA ASP A 65 -2.50 -4.22 -9.79
C ASP A 65 -2.14 -5.55 -9.12
N GLY A 66 -3.10 -6.17 -8.42
CA GLY A 66 -2.94 -7.48 -7.78
C GLY A 66 -2.55 -8.59 -8.76
N ILE A 67 -3.12 -8.60 -9.97
CA ILE A 67 -2.73 -9.55 -11.03
C ILE A 67 -1.23 -9.43 -11.33
N VAL A 68 -0.75 -8.20 -11.53
CA VAL A 68 0.66 -7.94 -11.83
C VAL A 68 1.56 -8.27 -10.63
N TRP A 69 1.10 -7.98 -9.41
CA TRP A 69 1.87 -8.26 -8.20
C TRP A 69 2.05 -9.76 -7.95
N ASN A 70 1.05 -10.57 -8.28
CA ASN A 70 1.10 -12.01 -8.11
C ASN A 70 2.00 -12.69 -9.15
N SER A 71 2.22 -12.08 -10.32
CA SER A 71 3.01 -12.66 -11.41
C SER A 71 4.41 -12.04 -11.58
N LYS A 72 4.81 -11.08 -10.73
CA LYS A 72 6.10 -10.38 -10.87
C LYS A 72 7.19 -10.93 -9.95
N VAL A 73 8.43 -10.79 -10.40
CA VAL A 73 9.63 -11.09 -9.61
C VAL A 73 10.28 -9.79 -9.10
N LEU A 74 10.83 -9.82 -7.89
CA LEU A 74 11.62 -8.71 -7.36
C LEU A 74 13.06 -8.75 -7.91
N HIS A 75 13.36 -7.90 -8.88
CA HIS A 75 14.74 -7.71 -9.34
C HIS A 75 15.51 -6.79 -8.39
N LYS A 76 16.64 -7.27 -7.84
CA LYS A 76 17.52 -6.49 -6.94
C LYS A 76 18.13 -5.27 -7.63
N LYS A 77 18.56 -5.42 -8.88
CA LYS A 77 19.14 -4.36 -9.73
C LYS A 77 18.37 -4.28 -11.06
N PRO A 78 17.20 -3.62 -11.09
CA PRO A 78 16.44 -3.45 -12.32
C PRO A 78 17.18 -2.48 -13.27
N ALA A 79 17.04 -2.67 -14.57
CA ALA A 79 17.46 -1.68 -15.57
C ALA A 79 16.43 -0.55 -15.56
N LEU A 80 16.77 0.58 -14.94
CA LEU A 80 15.87 1.72 -14.78
C LEU A 80 16.07 2.73 -15.90
N ALA A 81 14.98 3.14 -16.54
CA ALA A 81 14.97 4.31 -17.41
C ALA A 81 15.17 5.61 -16.59
N LYS A 82 15.43 6.73 -17.27
CA LYS A 82 15.68 8.02 -16.60
C LYS A 82 14.45 8.49 -15.80
N GLU A 83 13.27 8.14 -16.26
CA GLU A 83 11.97 8.46 -15.66
C GLU A 83 11.70 7.60 -14.41
N GLU A 84 12.40 6.47 -14.26
CA GLU A 84 12.20 5.48 -13.18
C GLU A 84 13.17 5.65 -12.01
N GLN A 85 14.04 6.67 -12.05
CA GLN A 85 14.98 7.00 -10.97
C GLN A 85 14.35 7.07 -9.56
N PRO A 86 13.10 7.53 -9.37
CA PRO A 86 12.45 7.50 -8.07
C PRO A 86 12.33 6.11 -7.43
N ILE A 87 12.36 5.02 -8.21
CA ILE A 87 12.32 3.65 -7.69
C ILE A 87 13.56 3.34 -6.84
N ALA A 88 14.74 3.74 -7.30
CA ALA A 88 15.98 3.53 -6.57
C ALA A 88 15.99 4.33 -5.26
N ALA A 89 15.55 5.59 -5.31
CA ALA A 89 15.42 6.46 -4.14
C ALA A 89 14.42 5.88 -3.12
N PHE A 90 13.27 5.39 -3.59
CA PHE A 90 12.27 4.73 -2.74
C PHE A 90 12.84 3.50 -2.04
N ARG A 91 13.54 2.61 -2.77
CA ARG A 91 14.14 1.40 -2.18
C ARG A 91 15.18 1.75 -1.11
N LYS A 92 16.00 2.78 -1.34
CA LYS A 92 16.98 3.27 -0.36
C LYS A 92 16.30 3.85 0.89
N TRP A 93 15.21 4.59 0.72
CA TRP A 93 14.42 5.09 1.84
C TRP A 93 13.74 3.94 2.61
N TYR A 94 13.19 2.96 1.90
CA TYR A 94 12.47 1.83 2.50
C TYR A 94 13.39 0.88 3.30
N SER A 95 14.66 0.75 2.91
CA SER A 95 15.61 -0.11 3.63
C SER A 95 15.88 0.34 5.06
N GLN A 96 15.55 1.58 5.45
CA GLN A 96 15.73 2.04 6.83
C GLN A 96 14.88 1.25 7.85
N PHE A 97 13.79 0.62 7.39
CA PHE A 97 12.90 -0.16 8.26
C PHE A 97 13.37 -1.60 8.47
N TYR A 98 14.47 -2.00 7.82
CA TYR A 98 15.03 -3.34 7.88
C TYR A 98 16.52 -3.25 8.24
N SER A 99 16.86 -3.67 9.45
CA SER A 99 18.23 -3.83 9.94
C SER A 99 18.51 -5.30 10.24
N ALA A 100 19.76 -5.64 10.53
CA ALA A 100 20.13 -6.98 10.99
C ALA A 100 19.46 -7.37 12.32
N SER A 101 19.01 -6.38 13.10
CA SER A 101 18.29 -6.56 14.37
C SER A 101 16.77 -6.49 14.22
N SER A 102 16.24 -6.34 13.00
CA SER A 102 14.80 -6.33 12.79
C SER A 102 14.23 -7.73 13.05
N PRO A 103 13.11 -7.82 13.81
CA PRO A 103 12.50 -9.11 14.08
C PRO A 103 11.98 -9.74 12.79
N THR A 104 12.14 -11.06 12.68
CA THR A 104 11.64 -11.81 11.53
C THR A 104 10.12 -11.99 11.64
N TRP A 105 9.46 -12.24 10.51
CA TRP A 105 8.02 -12.55 10.53
C TRP A 105 7.69 -13.75 11.43
N GLN A 106 8.56 -14.76 11.47
CA GLN A 106 8.40 -15.95 12.33
C GLN A 106 8.46 -15.56 13.81
N GLU A 107 9.47 -14.78 14.21
CA GLU A 107 9.62 -14.30 15.59
C GLU A 107 8.40 -13.49 16.04
N ILE A 108 7.89 -12.58 15.20
CA ILE A 108 6.71 -11.78 15.54
C ILE A 108 5.47 -12.67 15.68
N ARG A 109 5.28 -13.63 14.77
CA ARG A 109 4.12 -14.54 14.80
C ARG A 109 4.12 -15.43 16.04
N GLU A 110 5.28 -15.94 16.43
CA GLU A 110 5.42 -16.78 17.62
C GLU A 110 5.25 -15.98 18.92
N GLN A 111 5.57 -14.69 18.90
CA GLN A 111 5.36 -13.77 20.02
C GLN A 111 3.94 -13.19 20.08
N SER A 112 3.24 -13.09 18.95
CA SER A 112 1.87 -12.61 18.90
C SER A 112 0.94 -13.68 19.48
N LEU A 113 0.28 -13.35 20.59
CA LEU A 113 -0.81 -14.15 21.15
C LEU A 113 -1.95 -14.23 20.13
N GLU A 114 -2.00 -15.33 19.37
CA GLU A 114 -3.19 -15.76 18.66
C GLU A 114 -4.21 -16.17 19.75
N TRP A 115 -5.34 -15.46 19.83
CA TRP A 115 -6.49 -15.87 20.62
C TRP A 115 -7.37 -16.83 19.83
#